data_AF-A0A2S5M1G3-F1
#
_entry.id   AF-A0A2S5M1G3-F1
#
_cell.length_a   1.000
_cell.length_b   1.000
_cell.length_c   1.000
_cell.angle_alpha   90.00
_cell.angle_beta   90.00
_cell.angle_gamma   90.00
#
_symmetry.space_group_name_H-M   'P 1'
#
loop_
_entity.id
_entity.type
_entity.pdbx_description
1 polymer ?
#
loop_
_entity_poly.entity_id
_entity_poly.type
_entity_poly.pdbx_seq_one_letter_code
_entity_poly.pdbx_strand_id
1 'polypeptide(L)'
;VMRVVTPARVSDGAGWAELRPAESGLHLDVEIAFPRPVGRQRLALDLTPETFRRELAGARSFGFLRDAEWLWREGLALGANLDNTLVFDARAAINPQGERFADECVRHKMLDVVGDLALAGAPIIGAFRSYRGGHSLNLALLEAAARAGALALELDSGNNQGVSATGRGLSP
;
A
#
# COMPACT_ATOMS: atom_id res chain seq x y z
N VAL A 1 -16.16 -6.78 -2.06
CA VAL A 1 -14.95 -6.39 -1.28
C VAL A 1 -14.29 -7.63 -0.71
N MET A 2 -13.05 -7.58 -0.24
CA MET A 2 -12.34 -8.72 0.34
C MET A 2 -12.09 -8.46 1.83
N ARG A 3 -12.67 -9.26 2.72
CA ARG A 3 -12.53 -9.08 4.17
C ARG A 3 -11.45 -10.01 4.73
N VAL A 4 -10.57 -9.46 5.56
CA VAL A 4 -9.66 -10.25 6.37
C VAL A 4 -10.46 -10.90 7.51
N VAL A 5 -10.54 -12.23 7.53
CA VAL A 5 -11.33 -12.99 8.51
C VAL A 5 -10.48 -13.64 9.60
N THR A 6 -9.20 -13.88 9.32
CA THR A 6 -8.22 -14.36 10.30
C THR A 6 -6.89 -13.64 10.09
N PRO A 7 -6.05 -13.48 11.13
CA PRO A 7 -4.73 -12.89 10.97
C PRO A 7 -3.81 -13.71 10.05
N ALA A 8 -3.06 -13.03 9.18
CA ALA A 8 -1.99 -13.61 8.38
C ALA A 8 -0.71 -12.78 8.58
N ARG A 9 0.45 -13.43 8.69
CA ARG A 9 1.74 -12.78 8.92
C ARG A 9 2.87 -13.49 8.19
N VAL A 10 3.79 -12.70 7.64
CA VAL A 10 5.02 -13.17 7.00
C VAL A 10 6.23 -12.38 7.50
N SER A 11 7.42 -12.96 7.42
CA SER A 11 8.69 -12.33 7.79
C SER A 11 9.82 -12.87 6.91
N ASP A 12 10.81 -12.02 6.65
CA ASP A 12 12.04 -12.35 5.91
C ASP A 12 13.30 -12.28 6.79
N GLY A 13 13.13 -12.26 8.12
CA GLY A 13 14.20 -12.13 9.11
C GLY A 13 14.67 -10.69 9.37
N ALA A 14 14.52 -9.77 8.41
CA ALA A 14 14.85 -8.35 8.58
C ALA A 14 13.62 -7.49 8.91
N GLY A 15 12.45 -7.91 8.44
CA GLY A 15 11.18 -7.24 8.60
C GLY A 15 10.00 -8.21 8.68
N TRP A 16 8.80 -7.66 8.77
CA TRP A 16 7.55 -8.43 8.77
C TRP A 16 6.40 -7.62 8.21
N ALA A 17 5.39 -8.32 7.70
CA ALA A 17 4.12 -7.74 7.27
C ALA A 17 2.96 -8.62 7.79
N GLU A 18 1.84 -7.99 8.10
CA GLU A 18 0.70 -8.64 8.75
C GLU A 18 -0.62 -8.02 8.30
N LEU A 19 -1.62 -8.87 8.05
CA LEU A 19 -3.01 -8.49 7.87
C LEU A 19 -3.84 -9.05 9.02
N ARG A 20 -4.73 -8.24 9.58
CA ARG A 20 -5.66 -8.61 10.65
C ARG A 20 -7.10 -8.23 10.29
N PRO A 21 -8.09 -8.94 10.86
CA PRO A 21 -9.48 -8.49 10.78
C PRO A 21 -9.65 -7.08 11.33
N ALA A 22 -10.53 -6.32 10.68
CA ALA A 22 -11.02 -5.03 11.15
C ALA A 22 -12.52 -4.92 10.86
N GLU A 23 -13.20 -4.06 11.61
CA GLU A 23 -14.65 -3.88 11.47
C GLU A 23 -15.02 -3.27 10.11
N SER A 24 -14.31 -2.22 9.71
CA SER A 24 -14.57 -1.50 8.46
C SER A 24 -13.31 -0.86 7.90
N GLY A 25 -13.30 -0.59 6.60
CA GLY A 25 -12.21 0.10 5.93
C GLY A 25 -10.87 -0.65 5.95
N LEU A 26 -9.83 0.05 5.52
CA LEU A 26 -8.46 -0.44 5.54
C LEU A 26 -7.61 0.46 6.44
N HIS A 27 -7.14 -0.08 7.56
CA HIS A 27 -6.23 0.60 8.46
C HIS A 27 -4.79 0.26 8.09
N LEU A 28 -3.92 1.26 7.94
CA LEU A 28 -2.52 1.08 7.56
C LEU A 28 -1.61 1.54 8.69
N ASP A 29 -0.58 0.76 9.01
CA ASP A 29 0.48 1.12 9.96
C ASP A 29 1.83 0.63 9.42
N VAL A 30 2.63 1.54 8.91
CA VAL A 30 3.89 1.25 8.23
C VAL A 30 5.04 1.87 9.02
N GLU A 31 5.99 1.04 9.43
CA GLU A 31 7.25 1.48 10.03
C GLU A 31 8.42 1.10 9.12
N ILE A 32 9.24 2.08 8.78
CA ILE A 32 10.47 1.91 7.99
C ILE A 32 11.69 2.15 8.88
N ALA A 33 12.79 1.49 8.57
CA ALA A 33 14.08 1.73 9.22
C ALA A 33 15.20 1.66 8.18
N PHE A 34 15.62 2.84 7.71
CA PHE A 34 16.71 3.03 6.77
C PHE A 34 17.94 3.64 7.46
N PRO A 35 19.14 3.53 6.86
CA PRO A 35 20.28 4.33 7.28
C PRO A 35 19.95 5.83 7.31
N ARG A 36 20.72 6.60 8.10
CA ARG A 36 20.63 8.06 8.03
C ARG A 36 20.98 8.54 6.60
N PRO A 37 20.38 9.64 6.12
CA PRO A 37 19.52 10.57 6.88
C PRO A 37 18.05 10.15 7.09
N VAL A 38 17.51 9.20 6.33
CA VAL A 38 16.08 8.81 6.42
C VAL A 38 15.71 8.28 7.81
N GLY A 39 16.54 7.38 8.35
CA GLY A 39 16.33 6.85 9.70
C GLY A 39 15.07 6.00 9.85
N ARG A 40 14.51 6.01 11.06
CA ARG A 40 13.30 5.27 11.43
C ARG A 40 12.10 6.19 11.43
N GLN A 41 11.05 5.80 10.71
CA GLN A 41 9.81 6.58 10.57
C GLN A 41 8.62 5.64 10.65
N ARG A 42 7.50 6.11 11.19
CA ARG A 42 6.26 5.34 11.30
C ARG A 42 5.07 6.23 10.95
N LEU A 43 4.17 5.72 10.12
CA LEU A 43 2.92 6.37 9.76
C LEU A 43 1.79 5.37 9.96
N ALA A 44 0.72 5.81 10.64
CA ALA A 44 -0.51 5.06 10.76
C ALA A 44 -1.70 5.94 10.38
N LEU A 45 -2.59 5.43 9.54
CA LEU A 45 -3.81 6.13 9.10
C LEU A 45 -4.89 5.16 8.62
N ASP A 46 -6.12 5.67 8.56
CA ASP A 46 -7.23 5.02 7.90
C ASP A 46 -7.25 5.41 6.43
N LEU A 47 -7.24 4.42 5.54
CA LEU A 47 -7.24 4.68 4.10
C LEU A 47 -8.65 5.03 3.63
N THR A 48 -8.79 6.27 3.18
CA THR A 48 -9.98 6.79 2.49
C THR A 48 -9.53 7.52 1.22
N PRO A 49 -10.43 7.81 0.27
CA PRO A 49 -10.07 8.62 -0.90
C PRO A 49 -9.49 9.99 -0.55
N GLU A 50 -9.93 10.58 0.57
CA GLU A 50 -9.43 11.86 1.06
C GLU A 50 -8.03 11.75 1.66
N THR A 51 -7.82 10.78 2.57
CA THR A 51 -6.50 10.58 3.19
C THR A 51 -5.48 10.12 2.15
N PHE A 52 -5.85 9.30 1.18
CA PHE A 52 -4.98 8.96 0.06
C PHE A 52 -4.51 10.20 -0.71
N ARG A 53 -5.46 11.07 -1.13
CA ARG A 53 -5.15 12.28 -1.90
C ARG A 53 -4.27 13.27 -1.15
N ARG A 54 -4.57 13.49 0.14
CA ARG A 54 -3.87 14.49 0.95
C ARG A 54 -2.54 13.99 1.51
N GLU A 55 -2.50 12.74 1.96
CA GLU A 55 -1.38 12.22 2.76
C GLU A 55 -0.38 11.40 1.95
N LEU A 56 -0.81 10.70 0.89
CA LEU A 56 0.01 9.68 0.23
C LEU A 56 0.33 10.03 -1.23
N ALA A 57 -0.65 10.48 -2.00
CA ALA A 57 -0.53 10.63 -3.46
C ALA A 57 0.63 11.55 -3.91
N GLY A 58 1.03 12.50 -3.07
CA GLY A 58 2.13 13.43 -3.35
C GLY A 58 3.53 12.90 -3.04
N ALA A 59 3.67 11.76 -2.37
CA ALA A 59 4.96 11.27 -1.86
C ALA A 59 5.80 10.60 -2.96
N ARG A 60 6.96 11.20 -3.27
CA ARG A 60 7.88 10.71 -4.30
C ARG A 60 8.61 9.44 -3.85
N SER A 61 9.04 8.65 -4.84
CA SER A 61 10.01 7.60 -4.59
C SER A 61 11.34 8.19 -4.14
N PHE A 62 12.20 7.37 -3.51
CA PHE A 62 13.44 7.86 -2.94
C PHE A 62 14.59 6.87 -3.08
N GLY A 63 15.81 7.42 -3.06
CA GLY A 63 17.04 6.64 -3.15
C GLY A 63 18.24 7.37 -2.57
N PHE A 64 19.38 6.69 -2.46
CA PHE A 64 20.63 7.29 -2.00
C PHE A 64 21.56 7.56 -3.18
N LEU A 65 22.24 8.70 -3.15
CA LEU A 65 23.19 9.11 -4.19
C LEU A 65 24.31 8.08 -4.40
N ARG A 66 24.80 7.47 -3.31
CA ARG A 66 25.82 6.41 -3.37
C ARG A 66 25.38 5.16 -4.15
N ASP A 67 24.08 4.92 -4.26
CA ASP A 67 23.52 3.76 -4.94
C ASP A 67 23.17 4.10 -6.41
N ALA A 68 23.05 5.38 -6.76
CA ALA A 68 22.61 5.85 -8.08
C ALA A 68 23.56 5.45 -9.20
N GLU A 69 24.88 5.60 -9.00
CA GLU A 69 25.89 5.22 -10.00
C GLU A 69 25.82 3.72 -10.34
N TRP A 70 25.64 2.87 -9.32
CA TRP A 70 25.50 1.43 -9.54
C TRP A 70 24.19 1.11 -10.26
N LEU A 71 23.07 1.69 -9.83
CA LEU A 71 21.77 1.47 -10.48
C LEU A 71 21.81 1.84 -11.97
N TRP A 72 22.39 2.99 -12.32
CA TRP A 72 22.49 3.42 -13.71
C TRP A 72 23.39 2.49 -14.55
N ARG A 73 24.48 1.97 -13.96
CA ARG A 73 25.35 1.00 -14.64
C ARG A 73 24.64 -0.32 -14.93
N GLU A 74 23.71 -0.74 -14.07
CA GLU A 74 22.85 -1.90 -14.27
C GLU A 74 21.62 -1.60 -15.17
N GLY A 75 21.53 -0.40 -15.75
CA GLY A 75 20.40 0.00 -16.58
C GLY A 75 19.10 0.24 -15.81
N LEU A 76 19.18 0.39 -14.49
CA LEU A 76 18.07 0.68 -13.59
C LEU A 76 17.96 2.19 -13.32
N ALA A 77 16.79 2.64 -12.87
CA ALA A 77 16.53 4.04 -12.47
C ALA A 77 16.87 5.10 -13.54
N LEU A 78 16.84 4.75 -14.82
CA LEU A 78 17.23 5.65 -15.94
C LEU A 78 16.32 6.87 -16.10
N GLY A 79 15.07 6.81 -15.61
CA GLY A 79 14.13 7.93 -15.60
C GLY A 79 14.13 8.74 -14.30
N ALA A 80 14.96 8.39 -13.32
CA ALA A 80 15.00 9.08 -12.04
C ALA A 80 15.67 10.46 -12.20
N ASN A 81 15.02 11.48 -11.67
CA ASN A 81 15.56 12.84 -11.57
C ASN A 81 15.08 13.49 -10.27
N LEU A 82 15.60 14.68 -9.95
CA LEU A 82 15.29 15.37 -8.70
C LEU A 82 13.85 15.94 -8.63
N ASP A 83 13.10 15.93 -9.73
CA ASP A 83 11.70 16.35 -9.75
C ASP A 83 10.76 15.20 -9.34
N ASN A 84 11.09 13.97 -9.73
CA ASN A 84 10.27 12.78 -9.47
C ASN A 84 10.78 11.87 -8.34
N THR A 85 12.05 12.02 -7.95
CA THR A 85 12.71 11.17 -6.95
C THR A 85 13.36 12.03 -5.87
N LEU A 86 13.09 11.71 -4.60
CA LEU A 86 13.77 12.27 -3.44
C LEU A 86 15.12 11.56 -3.26
N VAL A 87 16.24 12.27 -3.43
CA VAL A 87 17.58 11.69 -3.38
C VAL A 87 18.31 12.17 -2.14
N PHE A 88 18.89 11.23 -1.40
CA PHE A 88 19.67 11.51 -0.19
C PHE A 88 21.16 11.29 -0.41
N ASP A 89 21.98 12.23 0.04
CA ASP A 89 23.41 12.00 0.23
C ASP A 89 23.70 11.48 1.65
N ALA A 90 24.95 11.55 2.11
CA ALA A 90 25.34 11.11 3.46
C ALA A 90 24.77 11.99 4.59
N ARG A 91 24.24 13.18 4.29
CA ARG A 91 23.84 14.21 5.25
C ARG A 91 22.35 14.52 5.21
N ALA A 92 21.77 14.72 4.02
CA ALA A 92 20.40 15.18 3.84
C ALA A 92 19.85 14.87 2.44
N ALA A 93 18.60 15.26 2.18
CA ALA A 93 18.05 15.32 0.83
C ALA A 93 18.78 16.38 0.00
N ILE A 94 19.09 16.06 -1.26
CA ILE A 94 19.79 16.98 -2.19
C ILE A 94 18.83 17.73 -3.12
N ASN A 95 17.53 17.40 -3.07
CA ASN A 95 16.51 18.04 -3.90
C ASN A 95 16.42 19.54 -3.55
N PRO A 96 16.53 20.48 -4.52
CA PRO A 96 16.51 21.92 -4.24
C PRO A 96 15.23 22.40 -3.54
N GLN A 97 14.10 21.76 -3.83
CA GLN A 97 12.80 22.05 -3.22
C GLN A 97 12.60 21.35 -1.86
N GLY A 98 13.57 20.54 -1.43
CA GLY A 98 13.46 19.70 -0.25
C GLY A 98 12.43 18.58 -0.38
N GLU A 99 11.97 18.11 0.77
CA GLU A 99 10.91 17.12 0.93
C GLU A 99 9.54 17.80 0.83
N ARG A 100 8.56 17.12 0.24
CA ARG A 100 7.16 17.57 0.22
C ARG A 100 6.47 17.37 1.58
N PHE A 101 6.97 16.39 2.33
CA PHE A 101 6.50 16.03 3.66
C PHE A 101 7.71 15.70 4.53
N ALA A 102 7.68 16.06 5.81
CA ALA A 102 8.78 15.74 6.74
C ALA A 102 9.05 14.22 6.87
N ASP A 103 8.04 13.41 6.56
CA ASP A 103 8.03 11.94 6.59
C ASP A 103 7.72 11.35 5.19
N GLU A 104 8.15 12.03 4.11
CA GLU A 104 7.86 11.64 2.71
C GLU A 104 8.28 10.19 2.39
N CYS A 105 9.36 9.68 3.01
CA CYS A 105 9.83 8.31 2.79
C CYS A 105 8.84 7.24 3.29
N VAL A 106 8.31 7.38 4.51
CA VAL A 106 7.32 6.43 5.04
C VAL A 106 5.97 6.58 4.35
N ARG A 107 5.60 7.80 3.92
CA ARG A 107 4.41 8.02 3.08
C ARG A 107 4.52 7.31 1.74
N HIS A 108 5.67 7.39 1.08
CA HIS A 108 5.90 6.65 -0.16
C HIS A 108 5.86 5.13 0.07
N LYS A 109 6.43 4.63 1.18
CA LYS A 109 6.31 3.20 1.51
C LYS A 109 4.90 2.75 1.86
N MET A 110 4.09 3.62 2.45
CA MET A 110 2.66 3.35 2.60
C MET A 110 1.92 3.42 1.26
N LEU A 111 2.31 4.32 0.35
CA LEU A 111 1.76 4.38 -1.01
C LEU A 111 2.07 3.09 -1.80
N ASP A 112 3.30 2.58 -1.70
CA ASP A 112 3.70 1.27 -2.23
C ASP A 112 2.79 0.15 -1.71
N VAL A 113 2.54 0.11 -0.39
CA VAL A 113 1.62 -0.85 0.23
C VAL A 113 0.22 -0.75 -0.35
N VAL A 114 -0.32 0.46 -0.55
CA VAL A 114 -1.65 0.64 -1.16
C VAL A 114 -1.69 0.03 -2.57
N GLY A 115 -0.64 0.26 -3.37
CA GLY A 115 -0.50 -0.32 -4.71
C GLY A 115 -0.40 -1.84 -4.69
N ASP A 116 0.45 -2.39 -3.80
CA ASP A 116 0.65 -3.84 -3.68
C ASP A 116 -0.62 -4.55 -3.20
N LEU A 117 -1.32 -4.01 -2.20
CA LEU A 117 -2.58 -4.57 -1.69
C LEU A 117 -3.70 -4.55 -2.75
N ALA A 118 -3.67 -3.62 -3.70
CA ALA A 118 -4.63 -3.60 -4.81
C ALA A 118 -4.52 -4.82 -5.72
N LEU A 119 -3.37 -5.53 -5.72
CA LEU A 119 -3.18 -6.78 -6.47
C LEU A 119 -4.02 -7.94 -5.93
N ALA A 120 -4.66 -7.80 -4.77
CA ALA A 120 -5.62 -8.78 -4.26
C ALA A 120 -6.89 -8.92 -5.14
N GLY A 121 -7.11 -8.00 -6.09
CA GLY A 121 -8.20 -8.05 -7.07
C GLY A 121 -9.54 -7.48 -6.58
N ALA A 122 -9.64 -7.09 -5.30
CA ALA A 122 -10.78 -6.35 -4.74
C ALA A 122 -10.32 -5.48 -3.56
N PRO A 123 -11.02 -4.38 -3.23
CA PRO A 123 -10.71 -3.57 -2.06
C PRO A 123 -10.73 -4.41 -0.78
N ILE A 124 -9.68 -4.29 0.03
CA ILE A 124 -9.51 -5.04 1.29
C ILE A 124 -10.20 -4.28 2.43
N ILE A 125 -10.88 -5.02 3.30
CA ILE A 125 -11.32 -4.58 4.63
C ILE A 125 -10.50 -5.32 5.68
N GLY A 126 -9.73 -4.58 6.48
CA GLY A 126 -8.77 -5.14 7.43
C GLY A 126 -7.80 -4.12 7.99
N ALA A 127 -6.83 -4.58 8.76
CA ALA A 127 -5.71 -3.78 9.26
C ALA A 127 -4.39 -4.36 8.76
N PHE A 128 -3.64 -3.58 8.00
CA PHE A 128 -2.30 -3.90 7.55
C PHE A 128 -1.26 -3.27 8.47
N ARG A 129 -0.28 -4.05 8.92
CA ARG A 129 0.88 -3.54 9.66
C ARG A 129 2.18 -4.08 9.06
N SER A 130 3.21 -3.26 9.01
CA SER A 130 4.55 -3.72 8.62
C SER A 130 5.67 -3.01 9.36
N TYR A 131 6.78 -3.72 9.52
CA TYR A 131 8.07 -3.17 9.95
C TYR A 131 9.13 -3.58 8.94
N ARG A 132 9.83 -2.59 8.36
CA ARG A 132 10.82 -2.82 7.30
C ARG A 132 10.25 -3.68 6.15
N GLY A 133 9.00 -3.43 5.79
CA GLY A 133 8.35 -4.09 4.67
C GLY A 133 8.91 -3.65 3.30
N GLY A 134 8.42 -4.29 2.26
CA GLY A 134 8.74 -4.01 0.86
C GLY A 134 7.87 -4.85 -0.08
N HIS A 135 7.94 -4.58 -1.38
CA HIS A 135 7.06 -5.21 -2.37
C HIS A 135 7.02 -6.75 -2.29
N SER A 136 8.18 -7.39 -2.18
CA SER A 136 8.26 -8.85 -2.06
C SER A 136 7.55 -9.37 -0.81
N LEU A 137 7.66 -8.66 0.32
CA LEU A 137 7.02 -9.06 1.58
C LEU A 137 5.51 -8.79 1.55
N ASN A 138 5.08 -7.70 0.92
CA ASN A 138 3.67 -7.35 0.72
C ASN A 138 2.97 -8.39 -0.16
N LEU A 139 3.60 -8.78 -1.28
CA LEU A 139 3.10 -9.83 -2.16
C LEU A 139 3.06 -11.19 -1.44
N ALA A 140 4.15 -11.56 -0.75
CA ALA A 140 4.21 -12.81 0.01
C ALA A 140 3.11 -12.88 1.09
N LEU A 141 2.77 -11.75 1.71
CA LEU A 141 1.66 -11.66 2.66
C LEU A 141 0.32 -11.95 1.99
N LEU A 142 0.04 -11.33 0.83
CA LEU A 142 -1.21 -11.56 0.10
C LEU A 142 -1.35 -13.01 -0.34
N GLU A 143 -0.28 -13.61 -0.87
CA GLU A 143 -0.25 -15.02 -1.26
C GLU A 143 -0.48 -15.94 -0.06
N ALA A 144 0.18 -15.66 1.08
CA ALA A 144 0.01 -16.42 2.30
C ALA A 144 -1.41 -16.30 2.87
N ALA A 145 -1.97 -15.09 2.89
CA ALA A 145 -3.32 -14.83 3.37
C ALA A 145 -4.37 -15.53 2.50
N ALA A 146 -4.23 -15.48 1.16
CA ALA A 146 -5.09 -16.20 0.25
C ALA A 146 -5.02 -17.72 0.45
N ARG A 147 -3.80 -18.27 0.53
CA ARG A 147 -3.56 -19.71 0.73
C ARG A 147 -4.11 -20.22 2.06
N ALA A 148 -4.04 -19.39 3.10
CA ALA A 148 -4.56 -19.72 4.44
C ALA A 148 -6.09 -19.53 4.57
N GLY A 149 -6.77 -19.05 3.52
CA GLY A 149 -8.20 -18.72 3.60
C GLY A 149 -8.49 -17.53 4.52
N ALA A 150 -7.51 -16.65 4.76
CA ALA A 150 -7.64 -15.48 5.61
C ALA A 150 -8.39 -14.32 4.92
N LEU A 151 -8.65 -14.43 3.62
CA LEU A 151 -9.33 -13.44 2.79
C LEU A 151 -10.66 -14.01 2.27
N ALA A 152 -11.78 -13.44 2.71
CA ALA A 152 -13.11 -13.82 2.28
C ALA A 152 -13.66 -12.80 1.27
N LEU A 153 -14.09 -13.24 0.10
CA LEU A 153 -14.75 -12.38 -0.88
C LEU A 153 -16.22 -12.18 -0.47
N GLU A 154 -16.58 -10.94 -0.15
CA GLU A 154 -17.96 -10.52 0.00
C GLU A 154 -18.45 -10.06 -1.38
N LEU A 155 -19.23 -10.93 -2.02
CA LEU A 155 -20.02 -10.59 -3.20
C LEU A 155 -21.23 -9.79 -2.72
N ASP A 156 -21.41 -8.61 -3.29
CA ASP A 156 -22.61 -7.83 -3.05
C ASP A 156 -23.79 -8.65 -3.58
N SER A 157 -24.60 -9.17 -2.66
CA SER A 157 -25.83 -9.88 -3.01
C SER A 157 -26.81 -8.81 -3.47
N GLY A 158 -26.69 -8.44 -4.75
CA GLY A 158 -27.50 -7.41 -5.38
C GLY A 158 -28.96 -7.58 -5.01
N ASN A 159 -29.48 -6.53 -4.38
CA ASN A 159 -30.88 -6.17 -4.18
C ASN A 159 -31.78 -6.73 -5.29
N ASN A 160 -32.38 -7.92 -5.08
CA ASN A 160 -33.45 -8.43 -5.93
C ASN A 160 -34.75 -7.67 -5.58
N GLN A 161 -34.79 -6.40 -5.98
CA GLN A 161 -36.04 -5.65 -6.06
C GLN A 161 -36.90 -6.36 -7.11
N GLY A 162 -37.87 -7.13 -6.62
CA GLY A 162 -38.82 -7.86 -7.44
C GLY A 162 -39.45 -6.92 -8.46
N VAL A 163 -39.13 -7.14 -9.74
CA VAL A 163 -39.98 -6.70 -10.83
C VAL A 163 -41.23 -7.57 -10.73
N SER A 164 -42.20 -7.09 -9.97
CA SER A 164 -43.59 -7.55 -10.03
C SER A 164 -44.07 -7.36 -11.47
N ALA A 165 -44.09 -8.46 -12.23
CA ALA A 165 -44.83 -8.54 -13.47
C ALA A 165 -46.31 -8.36 -13.16
N THR A 166 -46.80 -7.11 -13.17
CA THR A 166 -48.23 -6.85 -13.29
C THR A 166 -48.65 -7.26 -14.70
N GLY A 167 -49.13 -8.49 -14.81
CA GLY A 167 -49.79 -8.99 -16.00
C GLY A 167 -51.02 -8.15 -16.33
N ARG A 168 -51.06 -7.62 -17.55
CA ARG A 168 -52.33 -7.36 -18.24
C ARG A 168 -52.47 -8.42 -19.34
N GLY A 169 -53.17 -9.50 -19.02
CA GLY A 169 -54.07 -10.16 -19.98
C GLY A 169 -55.38 -9.34 -20.06
N LEU A 170 -56.27 -9.42 -21.04
CA LEU A 170 -56.58 -10.32 -22.17
C LEU A 170 -57.42 -9.46 -23.16
N SER A 171 -57.22 -9.53 -24.49
CA SER A 171 -58.05 -10.22 -25.52
C SER A 171 -59.42 -9.57 -25.83
N PRO A 172 -60.06 -9.80 -27.01
CA PRO A 172 -59.72 -10.69 -28.12
C PRO A 172 -59.22 -10.01 -29.41
#